data_AF-A0A9K3D8M5-F1
#
_entry.id   AF-A0A9K3D8M5-F1
#
_cell.length_a   1.000
_cell.length_b   1.000
_cell.length_c   1.000
_cell.angle_alpha   90.00
_cell.angle_beta   90.00
_cell.angle_gamma   90.00
#
_symmetry.space_group_name_H-M   'P 1'
#
loop_
_entity.id
_entity.type
_entity.pdbx_description
1 polymer ?
#
loop_
_entity_poly.entity_id
_entity_poly.type
_entity_poly.pdbx_seq_one_letter_code
_entity_poly.pdbx_strand_id
1 'polypeptide(L)'
;VVVESQLEDINNILNTGEVPNMYEADEIDKICNDLRPVAKEHGLASRDAIWRFFINRVRDNMHIVICMSPVGEAFRRRLRMFPSLVTTLVIDWFNPWP
;
A
#
# COMPACT_ATOMS: atom_id res chain seq x y z
N VAL A 1 1.31 12.41 -17.55
CA VAL A 1 1.97 11.14 -17.96
C VAL A 1 1.69 10.13 -16.87
N VAL A 2 1.18 8.93 -17.19
CA VAL A 2 0.98 7.88 -16.19
C VAL A 2 2.27 7.07 -16.11
N VAL A 3 2.83 6.95 -14.91
CA VAL A 3 4.03 6.14 -14.67
C VAL A 3 3.58 4.78 -14.16
N GLU A 4 3.74 3.72 -14.95
CA GLU A 4 3.20 2.40 -14.61
C GLU A 4 3.82 1.82 -13.34
N SER A 5 5.05 2.23 -12.96
CA SER A 5 5.66 1.84 -11.67
C SER A 5 4.83 2.28 -10.47
N GLN A 6 4.11 3.39 -10.56
CA GLN A 6 3.23 3.85 -9.48
C GLN A 6 2.05 2.90 -9.23
N LEU A 7 1.56 2.23 -10.29
CA LEU A 7 0.49 1.24 -10.15
C LEU A 7 1.01 -0.08 -9.56
N GLU A 8 2.26 -0.42 -9.85
CA GLU A 8 2.94 -1.56 -9.23
C GLU A 8 3.16 -1.33 -7.74
N ASP A 9 3.61 -0.14 -7.34
CA ASP A 9 3.77 0.25 -5.93
C ASP A 9 2.43 0.16 -5.19
N ILE A 10 1.36 0.70 -5.77
CA ILE A 10 0.01 0.62 -5.21
C ILE A 10 -0.44 -0.85 -5.11
N ASN A 11 -0.21 -1.66 -6.14
CA ASN A 11 -0.53 -3.08 -6.12
C ASN A 11 0.21 -3.80 -4.98
N ASN A 12 1.47 -3.45 -4.72
CA ASN A 12 2.23 -4.01 -3.59
C ASN A 12 1.61 -3.59 -2.26
N ILE A 13 1.33 -2.30 -2.06
CA ILE A 13 0.70 -1.80 -0.83
C ILE A 13 -0.65 -2.46 -0.58
N LEU A 14 -1.47 -2.65 -1.61
CA LEU A 14 -2.79 -3.29 -1.47
C LEU A 14 -2.71 -4.77 -1.09
N ASN A 15 -1.66 -5.49 -1.50
CA ASN A 15 -1.50 -6.91 -1.20
C ASN A 15 -0.76 -7.14 0.13
N THR A 16 0.43 -6.56 0.27
CA THR A 16 1.36 -6.84 1.38
C THR A 16 1.31 -5.74 2.44
N GLY A 17 0.92 -4.52 2.09
CA GLY A 17 1.02 -3.35 2.96
C GLY A 17 2.38 -2.66 2.93
N GLU A 18 3.29 -3.12 2.06
CA GLU A 18 4.63 -2.57 1.89
C GLU A 18 5.06 -2.58 0.42
N VAL A 19 5.94 -1.64 0.05
CA VAL A 19 6.60 -1.67 -1.26
C VAL A 19 7.98 -2.32 -1.08
N PRO A 20 8.34 -3.35 -1.88
CA PRO A 20 9.65 -3.97 -1.80
C PRO A 20 10.78 -2.95 -2.02
N ASN A 21 11.85 -3.05 -1.22
CA ASN A 21 13.02 -2.15 -1.30
C ASN A 21 12.67 -0.66 -1.19
N MET A 22 11.58 -0.33 -0.50
CA MET A 22 11.19 1.06 -0.25
C MET A 22 12.12 1.74 0.77
N TYR A 23 12.59 0.98 1.76
CA TYR A 23 13.41 1.47 2.85
C TYR A 23 14.79 0.85 2.80
N GLU A 24 15.80 1.68 3.01
CA GLU A 24 17.16 1.23 3.25
C GLU A 24 17.30 0.64 4.67
N ALA A 25 18.35 -0.15 4.89
CA ALA A 25 18.52 -0.89 6.15
C ALA A 25 18.59 0.04 7.39
N ASP A 26 19.22 1.21 7.25
CA ASP A 26 19.33 2.22 8.30
C ASP A 26 17.99 2.92 8.58
N GLU A 27 17.15 3.12 7.56
CA GLU A 27 15.79 3.66 7.72
C GLU A 27 14.89 2.67 8.47
N ILE A 28 14.96 1.38 8.14
CA ILE A 28 14.24 0.31 8.86
C ILE A 28 14.65 0.29 10.34
N ASP A 29 15.95 0.40 10.62
CA ASP A 29 16.45 0.43 11.99
C ASP A 29 15.98 1.66 12.76
N LYS A 30 15.96 2.82 12.11
CA LYS A 30 15.41 4.04 12.69
C LYS A 30 13.93 3.89 13.03
N ILE A 31 13.11 3.39 12.10
CA ILE A 31 11.67 3.13 12.33
C ILE A 31 11.46 2.17 13.49
N CYS A 32 12.24 1.08 13.55
CA CYS A 32 12.13 0.10 14.64
C CYS A 32 12.53 0.68 16.00
N ASN A 33 13.51 1.58 16.04
CA ASN A 33 13.92 2.25 17.26
C ASN A 33 12.86 3.24 17.75
N ASP A 34 12.25 4.00 16.82
CA ASP A 34 11.18 4.95 17.13
C ASP A 34 9.90 4.25 17.62
N LEU A 35 9.58 3.05 17.09
CA LEU A 35 8.42 2.27 17.49
C LEU A 35 8.65 1.39 18.72
N ARG A 36 9.90 1.21 19.16
CA ARG A 36 10.27 0.35 20.28
C ARG A 36 9.51 0.65 21.59
N PRO A 37 9.27 1.93 21.97
CA PRO A 37 8.50 2.26 23.17
C PRO A 37 7.07 1.73 23.10
N VAL A 38 6.38 1.95 21.97
CA VAL A 38 5.00 1.52 21.74
C VAL A 38 4.90 0.00 21.61
N ALA A 39 5.87 -0.60 20.93
CA ALA A 39 5.93 -2.05 20.76
C ALA A 39 6.13 -2.78 22.09
N LYS A 40 6.89 -2.19 23.02
CA LYS A 40 7.09 -2.74 24.37
C LYS A 40 5.79 -2.80 25.17
N GLU A 41 4.90 -1.81 25.01
CA GLU A 41 3.56 -1.82 25.62
C GLU A 41 2.70 -2.99 25.11
N HIS A 42 2.96 -3.43 23.87
CA HIS A 42 2.30 -4.58 23.23
C HIS A 42 3.06 -5.90 23.45
N GLY A 43 4.12 -5.91 24.29
CA GLY A 43 4.91 -7.10 24.58
C GLY A 43 5.84 -7.56 23.44
N LEU A 44 6.06 -6.72 22.43
CA LEU A 44 6.90 -7.04 21.28
C LEU A 44 8.34 -6.55 21.51
N ALA A 45 9.32 -7.44 21.33
CA ALA A 45 10.72 -7.13 21.63
C ALA A 45 11.71 -7.41 20.46
N SER A 46 11.36 -8.30 19.53
CA SER A 46 12.21 -8.62 18.39
C SER A 46 12.05 -7.59 17.26
N ARG A 47 13.13 -7.31 16.54
CA ARG A 47 13.12 -6.37 15.39
C ARG A 47 12.07 -6.76 14.34
N ASP A 48 12.00 -8.04 14.01
CA ASP A 48 11.00 -8.58 13.06
C ASP A 48 9.56 -8.40 13.56
N ALA A 49 9.30 -8.61 14.86
CA ALA A 49 7.96 -8.37 15.43
C ALA A 49 7.58 -6.89 15.41
N ILE A 50 8.53 -5.99 15.69
CA ILE A 50 8.31 -4.54 15.61
C ILE A 50 8.06 -4.10 14.16
N TRP A 51 8.80 -4.66 13.20
CA TRP A 51 8.58 -4.39 11.78
C TRP A 51 7.19 -4.85 11.33
N ARG A 52 6.78 -6.06 11.68
CA ARG A 52 5.41 -6.54 11.38
C ARG A 52 4.33 -5.69 12.03
N PHE A 53 4.57 -5.23 13.27
CA PHE A 53 3.68 -4.29 13.94
C PHE A 53 3.55 -2.97 13.19
N PHE A 54 4.65 -2.45 12.66
CA PHE A 54 4.64 -1.27 11.79
C PHE A 54 3.81 -1.50 10.53
N ILE A 55 4.07 -2.58 9.78
CA ILE A 55 3.34 -2.88 8.54
C ILE A 55 1.85 -3.06 8.79
N ASN A 56 1.46 -3.76 9.85
CA ASN A 56 0.04 -3.89 10.22
C ASN A 56 -0.58 -2.52 10.53
N ARG A 57 0.13 -1.66 11.26
CA ARG A 57 -0.35 -0.31 11.55
C ARG A 57 -0.49 0.53 10.28
N VAL A 58 0.41 0.40 9.30
CA VAL A 58 0.28 1.05 8.00
C VAL A 58 -0.98 0.57 7.30
N ARG A 59 -1.21 -0.75 7.24
CA ARG A 59 -2.41 -1.35 6.62
C ARG A 59 -3.72 -0.84 7.25
N ASP A 60 -3.75 -0.70 8.57
CA ASP A 60 -4.95 -0.26 9.30
C ASP A 60 -5.27 1.23 9.14
N ASN A 61 -4.27 2.05 8.82
CA ASN A 61 -4.42 3.52 8.78
C ASN A 61 -4.30 4.12 7.36
N MET A 62 -3.85 3.33 6.38
CA MET A 62 -3.64 3.81 5.02
C MET A 62 -4.84 3.51 4.13
N HIS A 63 -5.48 4.58 3.63
CA HIS A 63 -6.57 4.49 2.67
C HIS A 63 -6.15 5.15 1.35
N ILE A 64 -6.22 4.39 0.25
CA ILE A 64 -5.83 4.84 -1.08
C ILE A 64 -7.10 5.04 -1.91
N VAL A 65 -7.22 6.19 -2.57
CA VAL A 65 -8.28 6.47 -3.54
C VAL A 65 -7.63 6.76 -4.90
N ILE A 66 -8.08 6.05 -5.93
CA ILE A 66 -7.54 6.17 -7.29
C ILE A 66 -8.67 6.57 -8.22
N CYS A 67 -8.45 7.65 -8.98
CA CYS A 67 -9.38 8.09 -10.01
C CYS A 67 -8.82 7.71 -11.39
N MET A 68 -9.56 6.90 -12.14
CA MET A 68 -9.20 6.50 -13.50
C MET A 68 -10.36 6.77 -14.45
N SER A 69 -10.06 7.27 -15.65
CA SER A 69 -11.06 7.33 -16.71
C SER A 69 -11.33 5.91 -17.23
N PRO A 70 -12.59 5.47 -17.29
CA PRO A 70 -12.94 4.17 -17.86
C PRO A 70 -12.89 4.16 -19.39
N VAL A 71 -12.66 5.32 -20.01
CA VAL A 71 -12.62 5.48 -21.47
C VAL A 71 -11.30 4.95 -22.02
N GLY A 72 -11.40 4.05 -23.00
CA GLY A 72 -10.25 3.51 -23.74
C GLY A 72 -9.68 2.19 -23.19
N GLU A 73 -8.71 1.63 -23.92
CA GLU A 73 -8.16 0.30 -23.60
C GLU A 73 -7.16 0.31 -22.43
N ALA A 74 -6.56 1.46 -22.13
CA ALA A 74 -5.54 1.58 -21.09
C ALA A 74 -6.08 1.18 -19.70
N PHE A 75 -7.31 1.56 -19.37
CA PHE A 75 -7.97 1.15 -18.13
C PHE A 75 -8.10 -0.37 -18.05
N ARG A 76 -8.64 -1.01 -19.10
CA ARG A 76 -8.79 -2.47 -19.18
C ARG A 76 -7.45 -3.21 -19.14
N ARG A 77 -6.40 -2.62 -19.71
CA ARG A 77 -5.05 -3.20 -19.66
C ARG A 77 -4.48 -3.15 -18.25
N ARG A 78 -4.61 -2.02 -17.55
CA ARG A 78 -4.16 -1.85 -16.17
C ARG A 78 -4.87 -2.79 -15.20
N LEU A 79 -6.19 -2.94 -15.30
CA LEU A 79 -6.92 -3.89 -14.46
C LEU A 79 -6.48 -5.35 -14.67
N ARG A 80 -6.06 -5.71 -15.89
CA ARG A 80 -5.52 -7.05 -16.19
C ARG A 80 -4.10 -7.25 -15.68
N MET A 81 -3.27 -6.21 -15.70
CA MET A 81 -1.90 -6.26 -15.17
C MET A 81 -1.87 -6.26 -13.64
N PHE A 82 -2.81 -5.54 -13.01
CA PHE A 82 -2.86 -5.34 -11.56
C PHE A 82 -4.22 -5.80 -11.00
N PRO A 83 -4.43 -7.11 -10.82
CA PRO A 83 -5.72 -7.66 -10.39
C PRO A 83 -6.16 -7.18 -9.00
N SER A 84 -5.21 -6.80 -8.12
CA SER A 84 -5.53 -6.26 -6.79
C SER A 84 -6.41 -5.00 -6.87
N LEU A 85 -6.27 -4.19 -7.92
CA LEU A 85 -7.09 -3.00 -8.13
C LEU A 85 -8.59 -3.31 -8.26
N VAL A 86 -8.95 -4.55 -8.59
CA VAL A 86 -10.35 -5.00 -8.68
C VAL A 86 -10.74 -5.81 -7.45
N THR A 87 -9.83 -6.61 -6.89
CA THR A 87 -10.15 -7.55 -5.81
C THR A 87 -10.11 -6.93 -4.42
N THR A 88 -9.24 -5.95 -4.17
CA THR A 88 -9.06 -5.35 -2.83
C THR A 88 -9.66 -3.95 -2.72
N LEU A 89 -9.95 -3.28 -3.84
CA LEU A 89 -10.57 -1.95 -3.86
C LEU A 89 -12.09 -2.04 -4.04
N VAL A 90 -12.77 -1.01 -3.54
CA VAL A 90 -14.17 -0.75 -3.87
C VAL A 90 -14.21 0.14 -5.11
N ILE A 91 -14.91 -0.30 -6.15
CA ILE A 91 -15.05 0.46 -7.41
C ILE A 91 -16.31 1.32 -7.33
N ASP A 92 -16.13 2.63 -7.42
CA ASP A 92 -17.22 3.60 -7.55
C ASP A 92 -17.28 4.17 -8.98
N TRP A 93 -18.46 4.13 -9.60
CA TRP A 93 -18.68 4.54 -10.98
C TRP A 93 -19.32 5.92 -11.04
N PHE A 94 -18.57 6.89 -11.53
CA PHE A 94 -19.06 8.25 -11.74
C PHE A 94 -19.77 8.37 -13.08
N ASN A 95 -21.08 8.59 -13.03
CA ASN A 95 -21.88 8.94 -14.21
C ASN A 95 -21.68 10.41 -14.58
N PRO A 96 -21.95 10.79 -15.85
CA PRO A 96 -21.98 12.19 -16.23
C PRO A 96 -22.89 12.99 -15.29
N TRP A 97 -22.48 14.21 -14.98
CA TRP A 97 -23.34 15.15 -14.25
C TRP A 97 -24.66 15.33 -15.01
N PRO A 98 -25.82 15.38 -14.32
CA PRO A 98 -27.13 15.56 -14.95
C PRO A 98 -27.26 16.86 -15.74
#